data_AF-A0A1A9BMA8-F1
#
_entry.id   AF-A0A1A9BMA8-F1
#
_cell.length_a   1.000
_cell.length_b   1.000
_cell.length_c   1.000
_cell.angle_alpha   90.00
_cell.angle_beta   90.00
_cell.angle_gamma   90.00
#
_symmetry.space_group_name_H-M   'P 1'
#
loop_
_entity.id
_entity.type
_entity.pdbx_description
1 polymer ?
#
loop_
_entity_poly.entity_id
_entity_poly.type
_entity_poly.pdbx_seq_one_letter_code
_entity_poly.pdbx_strand_id
1 'polypeptide(L)'
;MSTFAKRERLLLADLLEAEGPDAPTLCEGWTTRDLAAHVVVRERRPDAAGGIVIKPLAARLERVMAEFTDKPYEELIQLIRTGPPRFSPFALKQVEEMSNTVEFYVHTEDVRRARPDWTPRELDPVFQDALWSRLERTARLMGRTAPTGLVLRRPDGQTAVAHRGTPVVTVTGEPSELLLFLYGRQNAAEVELDGDKEAITKLHEAKQLGI
;
A
#
# COMPACT_ATOMS: atom_id res chain seq x y z
N MET A 1 -5.37 17.32 1.13
CA MET A 1 -5.51 15.97 0.56
C MET A 1 -5.90 16.12 -0.90
N SER A 2 -5.19 15.44 -1.81
CA SER A 2 -5.55 15.40 -3.23
C SER A 2 -6.97 14.86 -3.43
N THR A 3 -7.59 15.15 -4.58
CA THR A 3 -8.88 14.56 -4.96
C THR A 3 -8.84 13.04 -4.93
N PHE A 4 -7.74 12.43 -5.38
CA PHE A 4 -7.55 10.98 -5.36
C PHE A 4 -7.45 10.40 -3.95
N ALA A 5 -6.60 10.93 -3.08
CA ALA A 5 -6.49 10.45 -1.70
C ALA A 5 -7.83 10.58 -0.94
N LYS A 6 -8.59 11.66 -1.19
CA LYS A 6 -9.92 11.82 -0.59
C LYS A 6 -10.91 10.77 -1.11
N ARG A 7 -10.90 10.49 -2.42
CA ARG A 7 -11.73 9.45 -3.03
C ARG A 7 -11.42 8.07 -2.45
N GLU A 8 -10.16 7.68 -2.46
CA GLU A 8 -9.73 6.36 -1.98
C GLU A 8 -9.92 6.22 -0.46
N ARG A 9 -9.74 7.29 0.33
CA ARG A 9 -10.08 7.29 1.78
C ARG A 9 -11.55 6.95 2.02
N LEU A 10 -12.46 7.60 1.30
CA LEU A 10 -13.89 7.37 1.47
C LEU A 10 -14.28 5.97 1.00
N LEU A 11 -13.73 5.53 -0.13
CA LEU A 11 -13.92 4.17 -0.65
C LEU A 11 -13.45 3.11 0.36
N LEU A 12 -12.26 3.29 0.95
CA LEU A 12 -11.76 2.40 1.99
C LEU A 12 -12.71 2.36 3.19
N ALA A 13 -13.18 3.51 3.66
CA ALA A 13 -14.09 3.58 4.80
C ALA A 13 -15.45 2.89 4.52
N ASP A 14 -16.02 3.10 3.33
CA ASP A 14 -17.25 2.43 2.90
C ASP A 14 -17.07 0.91 2.85
N LEU A 15 -15.92 0.45 2.34
CA LEU A 15 -15.61 -0.97 2.24
C LEU A 15 -15.38 -1.61 3.60
N LEU A 16 -14.62 -0.96 4.49
CA LEU A 16 -14.44 -1.42 5.86
C LEU A 16 -15.78 -1.57 6.60
N GLU A 17 -16.67 -0.58 6.45
CA GLU A 17 -18.02 -0.65 7.01
C GLU A 17 -18.85 -1.81 6.43
N ALA A 18 -18.77 -2.04 5.12
CA ALA A 18 -19.52 -3.10 4.45
C ALA A 18 -19.04 -4.51 4.82
N GLU A 19 -17.72 -4.71 4.96
CA GLU A 19 -17.12 -6.02 5.23
C GLU A 19 -17.16 -6.41 6.72
N GLY A 20 -17.22 -5.42 7.63
CA GLY A 20 -17.19 -5.64 9.07
C GLY A 20 -15.78 -5.94 9.61
N PRO A 21 -15.58 -5.98 10.94
CA PRO A 21 -14.27 -5.92 11.61
C PRO A 21 -13.41 -7.19 11.54
N ASP A 22 -14.02 -8.35 11.27
CA ASP A 22 -13.35 -9.65 11.34
C ASP A 22 -12.99 -10.19 9.94
N ALA A 23 -13.32 -9.44 8.89
CA ALA A 23 -13.11 -9.88 7.53
C ALA A 23 -11.60 -9.89 7.18
N PRO A 24 -11.13 -10.87 6.39
CA PRO A 24 -9.70 -10.98 6.07
C PRO A 24 -9.24 -9.87 5.13
N THR A 25 -7.94 -9.59 5.15
CA THR A 25 -7.27 -8.66 4.22
C THR A 25 -6.09 -9.37 3.53
N LEU A 26 -5.50 -8.74 2.52
CA LEU A 26 -4.24 -9.24 1.92
C LEU A 26 -3.02 -9.02 2.83
N CYS A 27 -3.13 -8.22 3.89
CA CYS A 27 -2.09 -8.13 4.91
C CYS A 27 -2.12 -9.41 5.75
N GLU A 28 -1.09 -10.25 5.62
CA GLU A 28 -1.03 -11.57 6.29
C GLU A 28 -1.26 -11.42 7.80
N GLY A 29 -2.28 -12.12 8.31
CA GLY A 29 -2.65 -12.11 9.72
C GLY A 29 -3.48 -10.90 10.19
N TRP A 30 -3.84 -9.95 9.32
CA TRP A 30 -4.64 -8.78 9.69
C TRP A 30 -6.10 -8.93 9.26
N THR A 31 -7.01 -8.60 10.17
CA THR A 31 -8.40 -8.34 9.82
C THR A 31 -8.58 -6.90 9.34
N THR A 32 -9.76 -6.58 8.83
CA THR A 32 -10.19 -5.21 8.53
C THR A 32 -10.13 -4.29 9.75
N ARG A 33 -10.29 -4.79 10.98
CA ARG A 33 -10.06 -4.02 12.22
C ARG A 33 -8.61 -3.62 12.37
N ASP A 34 -7.67 -4.55 12.19
CA ASP A 34 -6.23 -4.27 12.28
C ASP A 34 -5.80 -3.25 11.22
N LEU A 35 -6.28 -3.44 9.99
CA LEU A 35 -6.03 -2.50 8.89
C LEU A 35 -6.62 -1.11 9.18
N ALA A 36 -7.84 -1.03 9.75
CA ALA A 36 -8.44 0.23 10.13
C ALA A 36 -7.63 0.94 11.24
N ALA A 37 -7.20 0.20 12.26
CA ALA A 37 -6.35 0.72 13.32
C ALA A 37 -5.02 1.26 12.76
N HIS A 38 -4.37 0.52 11.86
CA HIS A 38 -3.12 0.92 11.21
C HIS A 38 -3.26 2.26 10.48
N VAL A 39 -4.29 2.40 9.65
CA VAL A 39 -4.54 3.64 8.90
C VAL A 39 -4.72 4.82 9.85
N VAL A 40 -5.46 4.65 10.94
CA VAL A 40 -5.70 5.71 11.92
C VAL A 40 -4.42 6.07 12.69
N VAL A 41 -3.65 5.07 13.13
CA VAL A 41 -2.37 5.26 13.85
C VAL A 41 -1.37 5.98 12.95
N ARG A 42 -1.25 5.56 11.69
CA ARG A 42 -0.33 6.18 10.71
C ARG A 42 -0.60 7.67 10.53
N GLU A 43 -1.86 8.10 10.51
CA GLU A 43 -2.22 9.51 10.33
C GLU A 43 -2.16 10.33 11.63
N ARG A 44 -2.42 9.72 12.79
CA ARG A 44 -2.62 10.46 14.06
C ARG A 44 -1.50 10.31 15.07
N ARG A 45 -0.65 9.30 14.91
CA ARG A 45 0.41 8.95 15.86
C ARG A 45 1.75 8.81 15.16
N PRO A 46 2.31 9.89 14.60
CA PRO A 46 3.62 9.86 13.96
C PRO A 46 4.75 9.52 14.94
N ASP A 47 4.53 9.76 16.24
CA ASP A 47 5.40 9.27 17.33
C ASP A 47 5.49 7.74 17.36
N ALA A 48 4.41 7.06 16.96
CA ALA A 48 4.33 5.61 16.86
C ALA A 48 4.66 5.10 15.44
N ALA A 49 4.25 5.82 14.40
CA ALA A 49 4.52 5.46 12.99
C ALA A 49 6.03 5.41 12.69
N GLY A 50 6.87 6.12 13.45
CA GLY A 50 8.32 5.96 13.40
C GLY A 50 8.77 4.51 13.64
N GLY A 51 8.01 3.70 14.39
CA GLY A 51 8.24 2.27 14.60
C GLY A 51 8.16 1.40 13.34
N ILE A 52 7.53 1.88 12.27
CA ILE A 52 7.50 1.21 10.97
C ILE A 52 8.92 1.12 10.38
N VAL A 53 9.76 2.14 10.65
CA VAL A 53 11.10 2.27 10.05
C VAL A 53 12.21 2.11 11.11
N ILE A 54 11.94 2.46 12.36
CA ILE A 54 12.90 2.53 13.46
C ILE A 54 12.61 1.39 14.44
N LYS A 55 13.38 0.29 14.34
CA LYS A 55 13.18 -0.92 15.15
C LYS A 55 13.01 -0.67 16.66
N PRO A 56 13.78 0.22 17.33
CA PRO A 56 13.56 0.53 18.74
C PRO A 56 12.17 1.09 19.10
N LEU A 57 11.46 1.66 18.12
CA LEU A 57 10.10 2.20 18.31
C LEU A 57 9.00 1.16 18.02
N ALA A 58 9.36 -0.07 17.59
CA ALA A 58 8.39 -1.12 17.26
C ALA A 58 7.47 -1.48 18.44
N ALA A 59 8.01 -1.63 19.65
CA ALA A 59 7.21 -1.89 20.85
C ALA A 59 6.21 -0.76 21.17
N ARG A 60 6.53 0.49 20.81
CA ARG A 60 5.59 1.61 20.94
C ARG A 60 4.51 1.55 19.86
N LEU A 61 4.90 1.23 18.63
CA LEU A 61 3.94 1.00 17.54
C LEU A 61 2.95 -0.11 17.90
N GLU A 62 3.43 -1.26 18.36
CA GLU A 62 2.58 -2.39 18.80
C GLU A 62 1.59 -1.98 19.89
N ARG A 63 2.04 -1.24 20.91
CA ARG A 63 1.17 -0.75 21.98
C ARG A 63 0.08 0.18 21.45
N VAL A 64 0.46 1.13 20.60
CA VAL A 64 -0.48 2.10 20.03
C VAL A 64 -1.44 1.41 19.06
N MET A 65 -0.97 0.43 18.29
CA MET A 65 -1.84 -0.41 17.46
C MET A 65 -2.88 -1.13 18.33
N ALA A 66 -2.48 -1.79 19.41
CA ALA A 66 -3.40 -2.45 20.34
C ALA A 66 -4.44 -1.47 20.93
N GLU A 67 -4.00 -0.28 21.37
CA GLU A 67 -4.91 0.77 21.87
C GLU A 67 -5.98 1.18 20.84
N PHE A 68 -5.66 1.17 19.55
CA PHE A 68 -6.62 1.49 18.50
C PHE A 68 -7.46 0.28 18.08
N THR A 69 -6.90 -0.93 18.03
CA THR A 69 -7.64 -2.15 17.74
C THR A 69 -8.75 -2.41 18.79
N ASP A 70 -8.50 -2.04 20.06
CA ASP A 70 -9.47 -2.16 21.16
C ASP A 70 -10.64 -1.15 21.10
N LYS A 71 -10.58 -0.15 20.20
CA LYS A 71 -11.66 0.82 20.04
C LYS A 71 -12.90 0.20 19.37
N PRO A 72 -14.09 0.79 19.56
CA PRO A 72 -15.25 0.48 18.72
C PRO A 72 -14.88 0.61 17.23
N TYR A 73 -15.26 -0.38 16.43
CA TYR A 73 -14.86 -0.43 15.02
C TYR A 73 -15.42 0.76 14.22
N GLU A 74 -16.64 1.15 14.56
CA GLU A 74 -17.34 2.30 14.01
C GLU A 74 -16.58 3.60 14.32
N GLU A 75 -15.94 3.70 15.49
CA GLU A 75 -15.08 4.84 15.82
C GLU A 75 -13.87 4.90 14.87
N LEU A 76 -13.22 3.76 14.60
CA LEU A 76 -12.10 3.69 13.66
C LEU A 76 -12.53 4.12 12.25
N ILE A 77 -13.66 3.63 11.76
CA ILE A 77 -14.21 4.02 10.45
C ILE A 77 -14.46 5.53 10.42
N GLN A 78 -15.07 6.12 11.44
CA GLN A 78 -15.32 7.57 11.49
C GLN A 78 -14.02 8.37 11.54
N LEU A 79 -12.99 7.90 12.25
CA LEU A 79 -11.68 8.53 12.27
C LEU A 79 -11.01 8.49 10.89
N ILE A 80 -11.20 7.42 10.11
CA ILE A 80 -10.74 7.31 8.72
C ILE A 80 -11.56 8.24 7.82
N ARG A 81 -12.88 8.28 7.91
CA ARG A 81 -13.73 9.15 7.07
C ARG A 81 -13.39 10.63 7.23
N THR A 82 -13.15 11.06 8.47
CA THR A 82 -12.95 12.47 8.81
C THR A 82 -11.50 12.93 8.68
N GLY A 83 -10.54 12.02 8.82
CA GLY A 83 -9.11 12.34 8.78
C GLY A 83 -8.61 13.15 9.97
N PRO A 84 -7.31 13.51 9.99
CA PRO A 84 -6.69 14.17 11.13
C PRO A 84 -7.33 15.55 11.42
N PRO A 85 -7.31 16.02 12.69
CA PRO A 85 -7.86 17.32 13.05
C PRO A 85 -7.21 18.47 12.27
N ARG A 86 -7.99 19.48 11.88
CA ARG A 86 -7.57 20.60 11.02
C ARG A 86 -6.36 21.40 11.52
N PHE A 87 -6.09 21.39 12.83
CA PHE A 87 -4.98 22.12 13.47
C PHE A 87 -3.80 21.21 13.88
N SER A 88 -3.77 19.99 13.36
CA SER A 88 -2.63 19.10 13.55
C SER A 88 -1.39 19.68 12.85
N PRO A 89 -0.21 19.71 13.48
CA PRO A 89 1.06 20.04 12.81
C PRO A 89 1.39 19.06 11.66
N PHE A 90 0.67 17.94 11.58
CA PHE A 90 0.65 16.96 10.47
C PHE A 90 -0.36 17.39 9.38
N ALA A 91 -0.31 18.65 8.97
CA ALA A 91 -1.02 19.16 7.80
C ALA A 91 -0.01 19.72 6.78
N LEU A 92 1.16 19.08 6.68
CA LEU A 92 2.26 19.47 5.79
C LEU A 92 1.99 18.91 4.39
N LYS A 93 1.06 19.63 3.74
CA LYS A 93 0.29 19.43 2.51
C LYS A 93 0.92 18.79 1.26
N GLN A 94 2.18 18.37 1.18
CA GLN A 94 2.72 17.91 -0.12
C GLN A 94 3.43 16.55 -0.08
N VAL A 95 4.15 16.21 0.98
CA VAL A 95 4.68 14.84 1.14
C VAL A 95 3.59 13.91 1.68
N GLU A 96 2.75 14.45 2.56
CA GLU A 96 1.64 13.77 3.22
C GLU A 96 0.54 13.33 2.23
N GLU A 97 0.14 14.22 1.31
CA GLU A 97 -1.01 13.97 0.41
C GLU A 97 -0.77 12.85 -0.61
N MET A 98 0.48 12.73 -1.01
CA MET A 98 0.97 11.84 -2.06
C MET A 98 1.14 10.42 -1.53
N SER A 99 1.71 10.30 -0.32
CA SER A 99 1.82 9.02 0.39
C SER A 99 0.43 8.51 0.79
N ASN A 100 -0.48 9.41 1.19
CA ASN A 100 -1.87 9.04 1.50
C ASN A 100 -2.61 8.48 0.27
N THR A 101 -2.34 8.98 -0.93
CA THR A 101 -2.98 8.45 -2.15
C THR A 101 -2.63 6.96 -2.35
N VAL A 102 -1.35 6.62 -2.21
CA VAL A 102 -0.86 5.24 -2.33
C VAL A 102 -1.37 4.37 -1.19
N GLU A 103 -1.27 4.86 0.05
CA GLU A 103 -1.73 4.16 1.24
C GLU A 103 -3.21 3.74 1.13
N PHE A 104 -4.08 4.69 0.81
CA PHE A 104 -5.52 4.42 0.71
C PHE A 104 -5.83 3.54 -0.49
N TYR A 105 -5.13 3.70 -1.62
CA TYR A 105 -5.30 2.81 -2.77
C TYR A 105 -4.91 1.36 -2.43
N VAL A 106 -3.70 1.13 -1.91
CA VAL A 106 -3.20 -0.20 -1.57
C VAL A 106 -4.10 -0.87 -0.55
N HIS A 107 -4.46 -0.18 0.53
CA HIS A 107 -5.31 -0.76 1.57
C HIS A 107 -6.77 -0.92 1.17
N THR A 108 -7.27 -0.14 0.21
CA THR A 108 -8.55 -0.44 -0.44
C THR A 108 -8.47 -1.77 -1.16
N GLU A 109 -7.42 -1.98 -1.96
CA GLU A 109 -7.24 -3.24 -2.69
C GLU A 109 -6.93 -4.42 -1.74
N ASP A 110 -6.26 -4.20 -0.61
CA ASP A 110 -6.05 -5.25 0.41
C ASP A 110 -7.38 -5.79 0.98
N VAL A 111 -8.40 -4.93 1.10
CA VAL A 111 -9.72 -5.37 1.55
C VAL A 111 -10.53 -5.95 0.39
N ARG A 112 -10.54 -5.29 -0.79
CA ARG A 112 -11.31 -5.76 -1.97
C ARG A 112 -10.84 -7.13 -2.46
N ARG A 113 -9.54 -7.30 -2.64
CA ARG A 113 -8.95 -8.51 -3.24
C ARG A 113 -8.85 -9.68 -2.28
N ALA A 114 -9.11 -9.45 -0.99
CA ALA A 114 -9.26 -10.51 -0.01
C ALA A 114 -10.64 -11.18 -0.04
N ARG A 115 -11.54 -10.74 -0.92
CA ARG A 115 -12.86 -11.36 -1.11
C ARG A 115 -12.83 -12.44 -2.19
N PRO A 116 -13.67 -13.47 -2.07
CA PRO A 116 -13.91 -14.37 -3.20
C PRO A 116 -14.46 -13.56 -4.37
N ASP A 117 -14.12 -13.97 -5.59
CA ASP A 117 -14.64 -13.39 -6.83
C ASP A 117 -14.31 -11.90 -7.05
N TRP A 118 -13.26 -11.38 -6.40
CA TRP A 118 -12.80 -10.04 -6.67
C TRP A 118 -12.39 -9.88 -8.14
N THR A 119 -12.59 -8.68 -8.67
CA THR A 119 -12.13 -8.31 -10.01
C THR A 119 -11.32 -7.01 -9.98
N PRO A 120 -10.33 -6.86 -10.88
CA PRO A 120 -9.58 -5.63 -11.04
C PRO A 120 -10.51 -4.44 -11.28
N ARG A 121 -10.19 -3.31 -10.68
CA ARG A 121 -10.91 -2.06 -10.94
C ARG A 121 -10.25 -1.35 -12.12
N GLU A 122 -11.05 -0.95 -13.08
CA GLU A 122 -10.61 -0.01 -14.11
C GLU A 122 -10.41 1.38 -13.48
N LEU A 123 -9.19 1.89 -13.56
CA LEU A 123 -8.84 3.23 -13.06
C LEU A 123 -8.77 4.22 -14.20
N ASP A 124 -9.19 5.45 -13.94
CA ASP A 124 -9.05 6.53 -14.90
C ASP A 124 -7.56 6.78 -15.21
N PRO A 125 -7.19 7.10 -16.48
CA PRO A 125 -5.80 7.29 -16.87
C PRO A 125 -5.05 8.35 -16.06
N VAL A 126 -5.74 9.40 -15.61
CA VAL A 126 -5.13 10.47 -14.81
C VAL A 126 -4.71 9.94 -13.43
N PHE A 127 -5.50 9.04 -12.85
CA PHE A 127 -5.12 8.36 -11.62
C PHE A 127 -3.97 7.37 -11.83
N GLN A 128 -3.99 6.62 -12.93
CA GLN A 128 -2.86 5.73 -13.29
C GLN A 128 -1.55 6.51 -13.41
N ASP A 129 -1.55 7.66 -14.09
CA ASP A 129 -0.36 8.51 -14.22
C ASP A 129 0.09 9.08 -12.87
N ALA A 130 -0.85 9.43 -11.98
CA ALA A 130 -0.54 9.86 -10.63
C ALA A 130 0.14 8.75 -9.81
N LEU A 131 -0.30 7.50 -9.94
CA LEU A 131 0.32 6.33 -9.32
C LEU A 131 1.68 6.02 -9.93
N TRP A 132 1.82 6.08 -11.26
CA TRP A 132 3.10 5.90 -11.96
C TRP A 132 4.16 6.88 -11.45
N SER A 133 3.81 8.17 -11.39
CA SER A 133 4.72 9.20 -10.91
C SER A 133 5.13 9.01 -9.44
N ARG A 134 4.32 8.30 -8.62
CA ARG A 134 4.72 7.89 -7.26
C ARG A 134 5.70 6.74 -7.32
N LEU A 135 5.30 5.70 -8.04
CA LEU A 135 6.06 4.49 -8.23
C LEU A 135 7.48 4.81 -8.69
N GLU A 136 7.68 5.67 -9.69
CA GLU A 136 9.02 6.05 -10.16
C GLU A 136 9.91 6.63 -9.04
N ARG A 137 9.34 7.46 -8.17
CA ARG A 137 10.07 8.10 -7.07
C ARG A 137 10.42 7.12 -5.95
N THR A 138 9.56 6.12 -5.71
CA THR A 138 9.73 5.17 -4.60
C THR A 138 10.32 3.83 -5.04
N ALA A 139 10.36 3.53 -6.35
CA ALA A 139 10.74 2.23 -6.92
C ALA A 139 12.08 1.75 -6.39
N ARG A 140 13.09 2.62 -6.36
CA ARG A 140 14.43 2.29 -5.87
C ARG A 140 14.49 2.01 -4.38
N LEU A 141 13.65 2.69 -3.59
CA LEU A 141 13.60 2.51 -2.15
C LEU A 141 12.92 1.18 -1.79
N MET A 142 11.79 0.88 -2.44
CA MET A 142 11.03 -0.34 -2.21
C MET A 142 11.77 -1.55 -2.81
N GLY A 143 12.21 -1.47 -4.06
CA GLY A 143 12.93 -2.55 -4.74
C GLY A 143 14.34 -2.83 -4.20
N ARG A 144 14.86 -2.07 -3.22
CA ARG A 144 16.26 -2.22 -2.76
C ARG A 144 16.58 -3.60 -2.18
N THR A 145 15.59 -4.34 -1.71
CA THR A 145 15.74 -5.69 -1.15
C THR A 145 15.39 -6.79 -2.14
N ALA A 146 15.10 -6.45 -3.40
CA ALA A 146 14.82 -7.45 -4.43
C ALA A 146 16.04 -8.37 -4.61
N PRO A 147 15.84 -9.70 -4.70
CA PRO A 147 16.94 -10.66 -4.85
C PRO A 147 17.57 -10.67 -6.25
N THR A 148 16.98 -9.92 -7.20
CA THR A 148 17.36 -9.86 -8.62
C THR A 148 17.37 -8.41 -9.09
N GLY A 149 17.92 -8.15 -10.28
CA GLY A 149 17.58 -6.92 -10.99
C GLY A 149 16.07 -6.84 -11.21
N LEU A 150 15.48 -5.66 -11.00
CA LEU A 150 14.03 -5.46 -11.08
C LEU A 150 13.71 -4.19 -11.87
N VAL A 151 12.99 -4.36 -12.97
CA VAL A 151 12.48 -3.27 -13.81
C VAL A 151 10.95 -3.34 -13.81
N LEU A 152 10.31 -2.20 -13.56
CA LEU A 152 8.86 -2.04 -13.64
C LEU A 152 8.55 -1.38 -14.98
N ARG A 153 7.58 -1.90 -15.74
CA ARG A 153 7.27 -1.46 -17.11
C ARG A 153 5.76 -1.27 -17.30
N ARG A 154 5.35 -0.12 -17.83
CA ARG A 154 3.99 0.12 -18.29
C ARG A 154 3.74 -0.55 -19.65
N PRO A 155 2.48 -0.84 -20.02
CA PRO A 155 2.15 -1.37 -21.36
C PRO A 155 2.57 -0.43 -22.51
N ASP A 156 2.63 0.88 -22.26
CA ASP A 156 3.09 1.90 -23.21
C ASP A 156 4.63 1.94 -23.40
N GLY A 157 5.37 1.12 -22.65
CA GLY A 157 6.82 1.00 -22.72
C GLY A 157 7.61 1.91 -21.78
N GLN A 158 6.97 2.79 -20.99
CA GLN A 158 7.68 3.52 -19.95
C GLN A 158 8.21 2.57 -18.88
N THR A 159 9.40 2.85 -18.34
CA THR A 159 10.07 1.96 -17.39
C THR A 159 10.63 2.70 -16.17
N ALA A 160 10.67 2.00 -15.04
CA ALA A 160 11.31 2.44 -13.80
C ALA A 160 12.21 1.30 -13.27
N VAL A 161 13.49 1.60 -13.02
CA VAL A 161 14.42 0.62 -12.45
C VAL A 161 14.27 0.62 -10.92
N ALA A 162 13.67 -0.44 -10.38
CA ALA A 162 13.46 -0.62 -8.94
C ALA A 162 14.69 -1.22 -8.24
N HIS A 163 15.40 -2.13 -8.89
CA HIS A 163 16.65 -2.69 -8.38
C HIS A 163 17.66 -2.91 -9.50
N ARG A 164 18.93 -2.54 -9.26
CA ARG A 164 20.02 -2.82 -10.19
C ARG A 164 20.69 -4.12 -9.77
N GLY A 165 20.69 -5.10 -10.65
CA GLY A 165 21.30 -6.41 -10.40
C GLY A 165 21.16 -7.32 -11.63
N THR A 166 21.75 -8.50 -11.55
CA THR A 166 21.61 -9.57 -12.56
C THR A 166 21.39 -10.91 -11.85
N PRO A 167 20.57 -11.82 -12.40
CA PRO A 167 19.71 -11.65 -13.59
C PRO A 167 18.62 -10.58 -13.37
N VAL A 168 18.05 -10.05 -14.46
CA VAL A 168 17.00 -9.01 -14.44
C VAL A 168 15.64 -9.66 -14.68
N VAL A 169 14.66 -9.25 -13.89
CA VAL A 169 13.23 -9.52 -14.10
C VAL A 169 12.52 -8.20 -14.44
N THR A 170 11.76 -8.20 -15.53
CA THR A 170 10.90 -7.10 -15.94
C THR A 170 9.45 -7.44 -15.60
N VAL A 171 8.83 -6.62 -14.77
CA VAL A 171 7.42 -6.74 -14.37
C VAL A 171 6.62 -5.73 -15.16
N THR A 172 5.64 -6.19 -15.93
CA THR A 172 4.83 -5.38 -16.84
C THR A 172 3.38 -5.35 -16.39
N GLY A 173 2.76 -4.18 -16.32
CA GLY A 173 1.36 -4.03 -15.94
C GLY A 173 0.94 -2.58 -15.79
N GLU A 174 -0.34 -2.34 -15.51
CA GLU A 174 -0.81 -0.99 -15.20
C GLU A 174 -0.10 -0.41 -13.97
N PRO A 175 0.10 0.92 -13.87
CA PRO A 175 0.81 1.53 -12.75
C PRO A 175 0.27 1.12 -11.37
N SER A 176 -1.04 0.92 -11.27
CA SER A 176 -1.73 0.43 -10.09
C SER A 176 -1.33 -1.00 -9.69
N GLU A 177 -1.20 -1.90 -10.66
CA GLU A 177 -0.79 -3.30 -10.45
C GLU A 177 0.71 -3.40 -10.13
N LEU A 178 1.54 -2.61 -10.82
CA LEU A 178 2.97 -2.52 -10.53
C LEU A 178 3.22 -1.99 -9.11
N LEU A 179 2.37 -1.08 -8.63
CA LEU A 179 2.44 -0.56 -7.28
C LEU A 179 2.04 -1.65 -6.27
N LEU A 180 0.96 -2.39 -6.47
CA LEU A 180 0.60 -3.53 -5.62
C LEU A 180 1.72 -4.58 -5.57
N PHE A 181 2.28 -4.94 -6.72
CA PHE A 181 3.41 -5.85 -6.82
C PHE A 181 4.60 -5.37 -5.98
N LEU A 182 4.98 -4.10 -6.14
CA LEU A 182 6.10 -3.50 -5.43
C LEU A 182 5.85 -3.39 -3.91
N TYR A 183 4.60 -3.25 -3.49
CA TYR A 183 4.21 -3.26 -2.08
C TYR A 183 4.02 -4.70 -1.53
N GLY A 184 4.46 -5.74 -2.25
CA GLY A 184 4.46 -7.12 -1.75
C GLY A 184 3.17 -7.89 -2.00
N ARG A 185 2.18 -7.32 -2.70
CA ARG A 185 0.93 -8.01 -3.08
C ARG A 185 1.14 -8.79 -4.38
N GLN A 186 2.31 -9.43 -4.54
CA GLN A 186 2.76 -10.02 -5.80
C GLN A 186 1.77 -11.04 -6.38
N ASN A 187 1.17 -11.86 -5.51
CA ASN A 187 0.21 -12.89 -5.93
C ASN A 187 -1.19 -12.34 -6.24
N ALA A 188 -1.49 -11.12 -5.81
CA ALA A 188 -2.78 -10.47 -6.03
C ALA A 188 -2.71 -9.39 -7.11
N ALA A 189 -1.51 -9.05 -7.61
CA ALA A 189 -1.30 -8.06 -8.66
C ALA A 189 -1.38 -8.71 -10.04
N GLU A 190 -2.08 -8.05 -10.98
CA GLU A 190 -2.18 -8.48 -12.37
C GLU A 190 -1.01 -7.93 -13.18
N VAL A 191 0.08 -8.70 -13.22
CA VAL A 191 1.31 -8.34 -13.91
C VAL A 191 1.89 -9.51 -14.71
N GLU A 192 2.60 -9.19 -15.78
CA GLU A 192 3.40 -10.15 -16.55
C GLU A 192 4.86 -10.05 -16.14
N LEU A 193 5.50 -11.20 -15.89
CA LEU A 193 6.92 -11.27 -15.54
C LEU A 193 7.74 -11.84 -16.70
N ASP A 194 8.76 -11.10 -17.11
CA ASP A 194 9.72 -11.51 -18.14
C ASP A 194 11.14 -11.55 -17.56
N GLY A 195 11.87 -12.63 -17.83
CA GLY A 195 13.22 -12.85 -17.30
C GLY A 195 13.55 -14.34 -17.13
N ASP A 196 14.70 -14.61 -16.52
CA ASP A 196 15.11 -15.97 -16.19
C ASP A 196 14.11 -16.61 -15.19
N LYS A 197 13.78 -17.90 -15.39
CA LYS A 197 12.76 -18.59 -14.58
C LYS A 197 13.15 -18.73 -13.12
N GLU A 198 14.43 -18.95 -12.83
CA GLU A 198 14.92 -19.02 -11.45
C GLU A 198 14.88 -17.63 -10.79
N ALA A 199 15.18 -16.58 -11.57
CA ALA A 199 15.07 -15.20 -11.12
C ALA A 199 13.63 -14.82 -10.75
N ILE A 200 12.66 -15.18 -11.60
CA ILE A 200 11.22 -14.97 -11.34
C ILE A 200 10.78 -15.72 -10.08
N THR A 201 11.22 -16.98 -9.91
CA THR A 201 10.88 -17.78 -8.72
C THR A 201 11.41 -17.13 -7.44
N LYS A 202 12.69 -16.70 -7.44
CA LYS A 202 13.31 -15.99 -6.31
C LYS A 202 12.56 -14.70 -5.97
N LEU A 203 12.07 -13.98 -6.96
CA LEU A 203 11.32 -12.74 -6.76
C LEU A 203 9.99 -13.00 -6.02
N HIS A 204 9.28 -14.09 -6.37
CA HIS A 204 8.04 -14.50 -5.68
C HIS A 204 8.26 -14.99 -4.25
N GLU A 205 9.38 -15.66 -3.98
CA GLU A 205 9.74 -16.10 -2.61
C GLU A 205 10.05 -14.91 -1.69
N ALA A 206 10.48 -13.78 -2.24
CA ALA A 206 10.63 -12.53 -1.51
C ALA A 206 9.25 -11.92 -1.21
N LYS A 207 8.61 -12.40 -0.13
CA LYS A 207 7.28 -11.94 0.34
C LYS A 207 7.15 -10.41 0.49
N GLN A 208 8.27 -9.68 0.66
CA GLN A 208 8.27 -8.23 0.86
C GLN A 208 9.40 -7.55 0.09
N LEU A 209 9.04 -6.62 -0.81
CA LEU A 209 9.97 -5.79 -1.58
C LEU A 209 10.07 -4.42 -0.90
N GLY A 210 10.91 -4.33 0.13
CA GLY A 210 11.19 -3.11 0.87
C GLY A 210 10.10 -2.70 1.87
N ILE A 211 10.56 -2.37 3.08
CA ILE A 211 9.80 -2.09 4.33
C ILE A 211 8.78 -3.17 4.66
#